data_AF-A0AB35MEM9-F1
#
_entry.id   AF-A0AB35MEM9-F1
#
_cell.length_a   1.000
_cell.length_b   1.000
_cell.length_c   1.000
_cell.angle_alpha   90.00
_cell.angle_beta   90.00
_cell.angle_gamma   90.00
#
_symmetry.space_group_name_H-M   'P 1'
#
loop_
_entity.id
_entity.type
_entity.pdbx_description
1 polymer ?
#
loop_
_entity_poly.entity_id
_entity_poly.type
_entity_poly.pdbx_seq_one_letter_code
_entity_poly.pdbx_strand_id
1 'polypeptide(L)'
;MVSRIVLCCDGTWSRPDQAADGTPTPTNVTKLAAAIAPTGDDGARQAVLYHRGVGTDAGERLLGAAFGVGLSRIVRDAYRDIVAEYTPGDELYLIGFSRGAYTARSVAGLIRNCGILRPEHRDRLDDAYRLYRSRAYGPHAVESELFRRSYSHPDVGVRFIGVWDTVGALGLPWSGIPGVRRLNRRWSFHDTRLSGTVQAAFHALSIDEQRKPYAPAVWELPDPEDAQIVEQVWFAGDHSKVGGGVLAHGLSDITLRWMADRVVEHGLTLRPGSFAVGDDAVAGDDELVPFAPDPRGEVGDARTGLFRLWPPHVRPLGAAEGGRESVAATAVDRLAVDPAYRPRNLEGFLEDGGPVSDV
;
A
#
# COMPACT_ATOMS: atom_id res chain seq x y z
N MET A 1 11.75 22.56 13.42
CA MET A 1 11.19 21.37 14.10
C MET A 1 11.04 20.30 13.04
N VAL A 2 11.36 19.06 13.39
CA VAL A 2 11.14 17.90 12.51
C VAL A 2 9.64 17.76 12.25
N SER A 3 9.25 17.60 11.00
CA SER A 3 7.87 17.32 10.59
C SER A 3 7.73 15.87 10.13
N ARG A 4 6.49 15.38 10.12
CA ARG A 4 6.12 14.08 9.57
C ARG A 4 5.42 14.28 8.25
N ILE A 5 6.00 13.80 7.17
CA ILE A 5 5.41 13.87 5.83
C ILE A 5 4.76 12.53 5.54
N VAL A 6 3.44 12.54 5.38
CA VAL A 6 2.63 11.34 5.17
C VAL A 6 2.10 11.33 3.74
N LEU A 7 2.74 10.55 2.87
CA LEU A 7 2.29 10.33 1.50
C LEU A 7 1.21 9.25 1.49
N CYS A 8 -0.02 9.60 1.14
CA CYS A 8 -1.14 8.69 1.00
C CYS A 8 -1.48 8.49 -0.49
N CYS A 9 -1.25 7.29 -1.02
CA CYS A 9 -1.49 6.94 -2.42
C CYS A 9 -2.65 5.96 -2.55
N ASP A 10 -3.76 6.42 -3.13
CA ASP A 10 -4.99 5.64 -3.22
C ASP A 10 -5.03 4.65 -4.41
N GLY A 11 -5.96 3.70 -4.36
CA GLY A 11 -6.13 2.65 -5.33
C GLY A 11 -6.75 3.09 -6.67
N THR A 12 -6.64 2.18 -7.64
CA THR A 12 -7.36 2.20 -8.93
C THR A 12 -8.73 2.85 -9.01
N TRP A 13 -8.95 4.00 -9.65
CA TRP A 13 -10.29 4.61 -9.79
C TRP A 13 -10.91 5.09 -8.48
N SER A 14 -10.18 5.01 -7.37
CA SER A 14 -10.66 5.46 -6.08
C SER A 14 -10.55 6.97 -5.98
N ARG A 15 -11.65 7.59 -5.56
CA ARG A 15 -11.71 9.00 -5.21
C ARG A 15 -12.13 9.13 -3.74
N PRO A 16 -11.64 10.15 -3.02
CA PRO A 16 -12.05 10.39 -1.63
C PRO A 16 -13.57 10.53 -1.45
N ASP A 17 -14.25 11.08 -2.46
CA ASP A 17 -15.67 11.34 -2.54
C ASP A 17 -16.46 10.22 -3.24
N GLN A 18 -15.89 9.02 -3.39
CA GLN A 18 -16.59 7.91 -4.05
C GLN A 18 -17.78 7.42 -3.22
N ALA A 19 -18.89 7.15 -3.90
CA ALA A 19 -20.12 6.66 -3.30
C ALA A 19 -20.73 5.53 -4.14
N ALA A 20 -21.35 4.58 -3.47
CA ALA A 20 -22.17 3.53 -4.07
C ALA A 20 -23.60 3.70 -3.56
N ASP A 21 -24.57 3.74 -4.49
CA ASP A 21 -25.99 3.95 -4.17
C ASP A 21 -26.25 5.17 -3.27
N GLY A 22 -25.49 6.25 -3.49
CA GLY A 22 -25.58 7.49 -2.71
C GLY A 22 -24.89 7.44 -1.34
N THR A 23 -24.32 6.30 -0.94
CA THR A 23 -23.61 6.13 0.33
C THR A 23 -22.09 6.24 0.12
N PRO A 24 -21.37 7.07 0.90
CA PRO A 24 -19.91 7.18 0.82
C PRO A 24 -19.21 5.83 1.05
N THR A 25 -18.23 5.52 0.21
CA THR A 25 -17.44 4.27 0.28
C THR A 25 -15.94 4.57 0.20
N PRO A 26 -15.35 5.32 1.14
CA PRO A 26 -13.93 5.65 1.10
C PRO A 26 -13.04 4.39 1.19
N THR A 27 -11.85 4.44 0.61
CA THR A 27 -10.82 3.40 0.84
C THR A 27 -10.18 3.58 2.20
N ASN A 28 -9.50 2.54 2.70
CA ASN A 28 -8.76 2.63 3.95
C ASN A 28 -7.66 3.71 3.92
N VAL A 29 -7.09 3.98 2.74
CA VAL A 29 -6.15 5.10 2.55
C VAL A 29 -6.85 6.44 2.78
N THR A 30 -8.04 6.65 2.21
CA THR A 30 -8.84 7.86 2.46
C THR A 30 -9.22 7.99 3.94
N LYS A 31 -9.72 6.90 4.54
CA LYS A 31 -10.12 6.88 5.95
C LYS A 31 -8.95 7.24 6.86
N LEU A 32 -7.78 6.62 6.66
CA LEU A 32 -6.59 6.88 7.47
C LEU A 32 -6.03 8.29 7.24
N ALA A 33 -5.98 8.76 5.99
CA ALA A 33 -5.54 10.13 5.67
C ALA A 33 -6.40 11.19 6.36
N ALA A 34 -7.72 10.97 6.41
CA ALA A 34 -8.65 11.84 7.12
C ALA A 34 -8.51 11.73 8.65
N ALA A 35 -8.09 10.58 9.17
CA ALA A 35 -7.90 10.37 10.61
C ALA A 35 -6.61 10.99 11.15
N ILE A 36 -5.59 11.27 10.33
CA ILE A 36 -4.32 11.84 10.82
C ILE A 36 -4.55 13.26 11.36
N ALA A 37 -4.08 13.51 12.59
CA ALA A 37 -4.13 14.83 13.21
C ALA A 37 -3.13 15.79 12.52
N PRO A 38 -3.42 17.09 12.37
CA PRO A 38 -2.45 18.04 11.79
C PRO A 38 -1.16 18.20 12.61
N THR A 39 -1.21 17.87 13.90
CA THR A 39 -0.11 17.99 14.86
C THR A 39 -0.06 16.73 15.71
N GLY A 40 1.14 16.19 15.90
CA GLY A 40 1.41 15.05 16.77
C GLY A 40 1.26 15.41 18.25
N ASP A 41 1.14 14.41 19.10
CA ASP A 41 1.10 14.59 20.57
C ASP A 41 2.38 15.23 21.11
N ASP A 42 3.50 15.09 20.37
CA ASP A 42 4.79 15.71 20.63
C ASP A 42 4.93 17.12 20.04
N GLY A 43 3.87 17.66 19.43
CA GLY A 43 3.87 18.98 18.78
C GLY A 43 4.46 19.02 17.37
N ALA A 44 4.93 17.89 16.82
CA ALA A 44 5.45 17.86 15.45
C ALA A 44 4.32 18.02 14.43
N ARG A 45 4.55 18.80 13.37
CA ARG A 45 3.58 18.95 12.28
C ARG A 45 3.47 17.64 11.48
N GLN A 46 2.25 17.21 11.17
CA GLN A 46 1.98 16.04 10.32
C GLN A 46 1.33 16.49 9.00
N ALA A 47 2.12 16.49 7.93
CA ALA A 47 1.72 16.95 6.61
C ALA A 47 1.23 15.78 5.75
N VAL A 48 -0.07 15.73 5.49
CA VAL A 48 -0.66 14.68 4.64
C VAL A 48 -0.64 15.11 3.18
N LEU A 49 0.10 14.38 2.34
CA LEU A 49 0.16 14.52 0.89
C LEU A 49 -0.70 13.43 0.25
N TYR A 50 -1.90 13.78 -0.23
CA TYR A 50 -2.85 12.80 -0.76
C TYR A 50 -2.85 12.75 -2.29
N HIS A 51 -2.58 11.56 -2.85
CA HIS A 51 -2.67 11.28 -4.28
C HIS A 51 -3.85 10.35 -4.58
N ARG A 52 -4.74 10.84 -5.46
CA ARG A 52 -5.83 10.04 -6.04
C ARG A 52 -5.26 8.93 -6.92
N GLY A 53 -6.01 7.84 -7.05
CA GLY A 53 -5.60 6.71 -7.87
C GLY A 53 -5.50 7.00 -9.37
N VAL A 54 -4.73 6.18 -10.09
CA VAL A 54 -4.65 6.25 -11.57
C VAL A 54 -6.05 6.20 -12.20
N GLY A 55 -6.31 7.01 -13.23
CA GLY A 55 -7.55 6.98 -14.02
C GLY A 55 -8.70 7.82 -13.46
N THR A 56 -8.51 8.61 -12.39
CA THR A 56 -9.60 9.43 -11.85
C THR A 56 -9.94 10.68 -12.67
N ASP A 57 -9.12 11.07 -13.64
CA ASP A 57 -9.32 12.30 -14.43
C ASP A 57 -10.30 12.10 -15.60
N ALA A 58 -11.04 13.15 -15.94
CA ALA A 58 -12.03 13.14 -17.02
C ALA A 58 -11.37 12.83 -18.37
N GLY A 59 -11.65 11.65 -18.92
CA GLY A 59 -11.13 11.20 -20.22
C GLY A 59 -10.07 10.10 -20.18
N GLU A 60 -9.50 9.76 -19.01
CA GLU A 60 -8.51 8.67 -18.89
C GLU A 60 -9.14 7.27 -18.67
N ARG A 61 -10.46 7.14 -18.91
CA ARG A 61 -11.22 5.89 -18.90
C ARG A 61 -11.00 5.02 -20.15
N LEU A 62 -9.75 4.61 -20.48
CA LEU A 62 -9.41 3.28 -21.06
C LEU A 62 -7.94 3.11 -21.56
N LEU A 63 -7.52 1.84 -21.56
CA LEU A 63 -6.43 1.14 -22.29
C LEU A 63 -5.00 1.05 -21.72
N GLY A 64 -4.47 -0.18 -21.73
CA GLY A 64 -3.24 -0.69 -21.12
C GLY A 64 -1.94 0.10 -21.27
N ALA A 65 -1.80 0.90 -22.32
CA ALA A 65 -0.62 1.73 -22.55
C ALA A 65 -0.66 3.04 -21.73
N ALA A 66 -1.86 3.62 -21.53
CA ALA A 66 -2.06 4.81 -20.71
C ALA A 66 -1.80 4.52 -19.22
N PHE A 67 -2.07 3.30 -18.76
CA PHE A 67 -1.85 2.92 -17.35
C PHE A 67 -0.37 2.92 -16.94
N GLY A 68 0.55 2.42 -17.78
CA GLY A 68 1.99 2.46 -17.48
C GLY A 68 2.56 3.88 -17.49
N VAL A 69 2.07 4.71 -18.41
CA VAL A 69 2.41 6.14 -18.48
C VAL A 69 1.84 6.90 -17.26
N GLY A 70 0.59 6.63 -16.88
CA GLY A 70 -0.07 7.22 -15.73
C GLY A 70 0.60 6.85 -14.41
N LEU A 71 0.98 5.58 -14.23
CA LEU A 71 1.71 5.14 -13.02
C LEU A 71 3.07 5.84 -12.90
N SER A 72 3.79 5.98 -14.02
CA SER A 72 5.04 6.73 -14.06
C SER A 72 4.87 8.22 -13.73
N ARG A 73 3.73 8.81 -14.11
CA ARG A 73 3.39 10.20 -13.78
C ARG A 73 3.13 10.33 -12.28
N ILE A 74 2.30 9.45 -11.71
CA ILE A 74 1.95 9.49 -10.28
C ILE A 74 3.17 9.28 -9.39
N VAL A 75 4.07 8.33 -9.70
CA VAL A 75 5.31 8.16 -8.90
C VAL A 75 6.17 9.42 -8.93
N ARG A 76 6.28 10.08 -10.09
CA ARG A 76 7.03 11.33 -10.24
C ARG A 76 6.37 12.48 -9.49
N ASP A 77 5.05 12.61 -9.56
CA ASP A 77 4.30 13.67 -8.88
C ASP A 77 4.36 13.49 -7.36
N ALA A 78 4.15 12.27 -6.85
CA ALA A 78 4.32 11.95 -5.43
C ALA A 78 5.74 12.25 -4.92
N TYR A 79 6.76 11.90 -5.70
CA TYR A 79 8.13 12.24 -5.36
C TYR A 79 8.38 13.77 -5.42
N ARG A 80 7.77 14.48 -6.37
CA ARG A 80 7.87 15.95 -6.48
C ARG A 80 7.29 16.62 -5.24
N ASP A 81 6.15 16.14 -4.75
CA ASP A 81 5.48 16.72 -3.58
C ASP A 81 6.29 16.48 -2.31
N ILE A 82 6.94 15.31 -2.18
CA ILE A 82 7.93 15.07 -1.13
C ILE A 82 9.12 16.04 -1.25
N VAL A 83 9.70 16.20 -2.44
CA VAL A 83 10.81 17.15 -2.67
C VAL A 83 10.43 18.59 -2.32
N ALA A 84 9.16 18.98 -2.54
CA ALA A 84 8.68 20.31 -2.23
C ALA A 84 8.45 20.54 -0.73
N GLU A 85 8.07 19.50 0.01
CA GLU A 85 7.73 19.57 1.44
C GLU A 85 8.93 19.28 2.36
N TYR A 86 9.85 18.43 1.93
CA TYR A 86 10.91 17.85 2.78
C TYR A 86 11.96 18.87 3.22
N THR A 87 12.20 18.89 4.52
CA THR A 87 13.35 19.51 5.17
C THR A 87 14.25 18.43 5.79
N PRO A 88 15.59 18.60 5.78
CA PRO A 88 16.48 17.64 6.44
C PRO A 88 16.08 17.33 7.88
N GLY A 89 15.87 16.05 8.16
CA GLY A 89 15.44 15.54 9.46
C GLY A 89 13.95 15.19 9.53
N ASP A 90 13.15 15.55 8.53
CA ASP A 90 11.73 15.16 8.47
C ASP A 90 11.56 13.63 8.35
N GLU A 91 10.51 13.11 8.97
CA GLU A 91 10.16 11.71 8.93
C GLU A 91 9.21 11.41 7.77
N LEU A 92 9.44 10.31 7.04
CA LEU A 92 8.63 9.93 5.88
C LEU A 92 7.77 8.71 6.16
N TYR A 93 6.46 8.85 5.94
CA TYR A 93 5.46 7.80 6.06
C TYR A 93 4.82 7.60 4.68
N LEU A 94 4.89 6.39 4.14
CA LEU A 94 4.38 6.08 2.80
C LEU A 94 3.24 5.07 2.92
N ILE A 95 2.03 5.50 2.61
CA ILE A 95 0.80 4.73 2.79
C ILE A 95 0.17 4.49 1.42
N GLY A 96 -0.32 3.29 1.14
CA GLY A 96 -1.09 3.10 -0.08
C GLY A 96 -1.87 1.80 -0.22
N PHE A 97 -2.80 1.78 -1.16
CA PHE A 97 -3.64 0.61 -1.46
C PHE A 97 -3.52 0.21 -2.93
N SER A 98 -3.40 -1.09 -3.22
CA SER A 98 -3.44 -1.63 -4.59
C SER A 98 -2.31 -1.07 -5.48
N ARG A 99 -2.66 -0.29 -6.51
CA ARG A 99 -1.69 0.48 -7.32
C ARG A 99 -1.11 1.68 -6.59
N GLY A 100 -1.85 2.27 -5.65
CA GLY A 100 -1.31 3.27 -4.75
C GLY A 100 -0.23 2.69 -3.83
N ALA A 101 -0.38 1.43 -3.39
CA ALA A 101 0.68 0.71 -2.68
C ALA A 101 1.93 0.50 -3.57
N TYR A 102 1.74 0.19 -4.85
CA TYR A 102 2.84 0.15 -5.82
C TYR A 102 3.54 1.52 -5.91
N THR A 103 2.78 2.62 -5.95
CA THR A 103 3.32 3.99 -5.98
C THR A 103 4.14 4.27 -4.72
N ALA A 104 3.58 4.05 -3.53
CA ALA A 104 4.27 4.26 -2.26
C ALA A 104 5.60 3.49 -2.19
N ARG A 105 5.57 2.20 -2.55
CA ARG A 105 6.79 1.36 -2.62
C ARG A 105 7.78 1.83 -3.69
N SER A 106 7.29 2.31 -4.83
CA SER A 106 8.15 2.85 -5.90
C SER A 106 8.82 4.16 -5.49
N VAL A 107 8.11 5.01 -4.74
CA VAL A 107 8.67 6.23 -4.15
C VAL A 107 9.75 5.88 -3.14
N ALA A 108 9.52 4.88 -2.28
CA ALA A 108 10.55 4.39 -1.36
C ALA A 108 11.80 3.91 -2.10
N GLY A 109 11.64 3.13 -3.18
CA GLY A 109 12.73 2.68 -4.03
C GLY A 109 13.46 3.81 -4.75
N LEU A 110 12.73 4.83 -5.20
CA LEU A 110 13.29 6.04 -5.81
C LEU A 110 14.12 6.84 -4.79
N ILE A 111 13.61 7.02 -3.57
CA ILE A 111 14.34 7.69 -2.47
C ILE A 111 15.60 6.89 -2.12
N ARG A 112 15.52 5.57 -2.02
CA ARG A 112 16.69 4.71 -1.78
C ARG A 112 17.76 4.90 -2.87
N ASN A 113 17.34 4.93 -4.14
CA ASN A 113 18.27 4.99 -5.25
C ASN A 113 18.84 6.40 -5.48
N CYS A 114 18.02 7.43 -5.33
CA CYS A 114 18.34 8.78 -5.78
C CYS A 114 18.31 9.83 -4.66
N GLY A 115 17.91 9.48 -3.43
CA GLY A 115 17.73 10.41 -2.32
C GLY A 115 16.50 11.30 -2.50
N ILE A 116 16.34 12.32 -1.66
CA ILE A 116 15.41 13.42 -1.89
C ILE A 116 16.18 14.60 -2.46
N LEU A 117 15.81 15.05 -3.66
CA LEU A 117 16.46 16.18 -4.33
C LEU A 117 16.40 17.43 -3.45
N ARG A 118 17.50 18.18 -3.44
CA ARG A 118 17.52 19.52 -2.84
C ARG A 118 16.67 20.49 -3.69
N PRO A 119 16.08 21.54 -3.10
CA PRO A 119 15.22 22.48 -3.83
C PRO A 119 15.84 23.06 -5.11
N GLU A 120 17.15 23.34 -5.10
CA GLU A 120 17.91 23.85 -6.25
C GLU A 120 18.13 22.83 -7.38
N HIS A 121 17.85 21.55 -7.14
CA HIS A 121 18.02 20.45 -8.10
C HIS A 121 16.71 19.74 -8.45
N ARG A 122 15.56 20.34 -8.12
CA ARG A 122 14.22 19.80 -8.43
C ARG A 122 14.01 19.51 -9.94
N ASP A 123 14.75 20.17 -10.81
CA ASP A 123 14.77 19.95 -12.26
C ASP A 123 15.34 18.57 -12.66
N ARG A 124 16.09 17.92 -11.76
CA ARG A 124 16.68 16.59 -11.94
C ARG A 124 15.74 15.43 -11.67
N LEU A 125 14.46 15.69 -11.43
CA LEU A 125 13.48 14.66 -11.12
C LEU A 125 13.40 13.57 -12.20
N ASP A 126 13.38 13.95 -13.47
CA ASP A 126 13.33 12.98 -14.57
C ASP A 126 14.63 12.18 -14.70
N ASP A 127 15.77 12.78 -14.37
CA ASP A 127 17.06 12.10 -14.30
C ASP A 127 17.07 11.06 -13.17
N ALA A 128 16.62 11.45 -11.97
CA ALA A 128 16.46 10.57 -10.81
C ALA A 128 15.53 9.39 -11.14
N TYR A 129 14.38 9.68 -11.73
CA TYR A 129 13.40 8.64 -12.08
C TYR A 129 13.94 7.70 -13.16
N ARG A 130 14.64 8.22 -14.17
CA ARG A 130 15.28 7.40 -15.21
C ARG A 130 16.37 6.50 -14.63
N LEU A 131 17.16 7.01 -13.67
CA LEU A 131 18.16 6.24 -12.96
C LEU A 131 17.51 5.11 -12.15
N TYR A 132 16.49 5.41 -11.34
CA TYR A 132 15.70 4.42 -10.60
C TYR A 132 15.05 3.36 -11.52
N ARG A 133 14.56 3.77 -12.70
CA ARG A 133 13.95 2.82 -13.62
C ARG A 133 14.96 1.96 -14.39
N SER A 134 16.25 2.26 -14.29
CA SER A 134 17.29 1.46 -14.94
C SER A 134 17.56 0.18 -14.14
N ARG A 135 17.44 -0.98 -14.79
CA ARG A 135 17.85 -2.25 -14.17
C ARG A 135 19.37 -2.43 -14.07
N ALA A 136 20.15 -1.52 -14.67
CA ALA A 136 21.60 -1.57 -14.61
C ALA A 136 22.16 -0.93 -13.32
N TYR A 137 21.38 -0.07 -12.66
CA TYR A 137 21.86 0.75 -11.55
C TYR A 137 21.00 0.52 -10.32
N GLY A 138 21.54 -0.27 -9.38
CA GLY A 138 20.96 -0.44 -8.06
C GLY A 138 21.34 0.72 -7.13
N PRO A 139 20.81 0.72 -5.89
CA PRO A 139 21.10 1.74 -4.88
C PRO A 139 22.58 1.90 -4.53
N HIS A 140 23.35 0.81 -4.62
CA HIS A 140 24.81 0.78 -4.36
C HIS A 140 25.65 0.92 -5.64
N ALA A 141 25.03 1.21 -6.79
CA ALA A 141 25.78 1.53 -8.00
C ALA A 141 26.45 2.90 -7.86
N VAL A 142 27.64 3.05 -8.43
CA VAL A 142 28.43 4.29 -8.38
C VAL A 142 27.61 5.48 -8.90
N GLU A 143 26.82 5.27 -9.95
CA GLU A 143 25.95 6.28 -10.53
C GLU A 143 24.89 6.77 -9.53
N SER A 144 24.26 5.85 -8.80
CA SER A 144 23.25 6.14 -7.78
C SER A 144 23.87 6.85 -6.57
N GLU A 145 25.05 6.43 -6.13
CA GLU A 145 25.78 7.08 -5.03
C GLU A 145 26.22 8.50 -5.39
N LEU A 146 26.80 8.69 -6.58
CA LEU A 146 27.19 10.00 -7.08
C LEU A 146 25.97 10.91 -7.24
N PHE A 147 24.88 10.40 -7.82
CA PHE A 147 23.64 11.16 -7.97
C PHE A 147 23.13 11.66 -6.62
N ARG A 148 23.04 10.78 -5.61
CA ARG A 148 22.63 11.16 -4.24
C ARG A 148 23.54 12.23 -3.66
N ARG A 149 24.86 12.02 -3.70
CA ARG A 149 25.85 12.98 -3.17
C ARG A 149 25.79 14.34 -3.88
N SER A 150 25.54 14.35 -5.18
CA SER A 150 25.55 15.57 -5.99
C SER A 150 24.26 16.36 -5.94
N TYR A 151 23.10 15.72 -5.78
CA TYR A 151 21.81 16.40 -5.99
C TYR A 151 20.83 16.32 -4.82
N SER A 152 21.05 15.42 -3.86
CA SER A 152 20.06 15.09 -2.84
C SER A 152 20.53 15.42 -1.43
N HIS A 153 19.59 15.50 -0.50
CA HIS A 153 19.90 15.59 0.92
C HIS A 153 20.60 14.30 1.41
N PRO A 154 21.59 14.40 2.32
CA PRO A 154 22.22 13.23 2.92
C PRO A 154 21.26 12.54 3.91
N ASP A 155 21.56 11.27 4.22
CA ASP A 155 20.97 10.52 5.35
C ASP A 155 19.44 10.46 5.39
N VAL A 156 18.80 10.34 4.21
CA VAL A 156 17.35 10.18 4.11
C VAL A 156 16.93 8.73 4.33
N GLY A 157 16.02 8.51 5.28
CA GLY A 157 15.37 7.23 5.54
C GLY A 157 13.85 7.30 5.39
N VAL A 158 13.21 6.15 5.21
CA VAL A 158 11.74 6.03 5.28
C VAL A 158 11.40 5.46 6.66
N ARG A 159 10.62 6.22 7.43
CA ARG A 159 10.22 5.81 8.79
C ARG A 159 9.24 4.65 8.74
N PHE A 160 8.26 4.72 7.84
CA PHE A 160 7.16 3.77 7.80
C PHE A 160 6.65 3.55 6.37
N ILE A 161 6.35 2.30 6.01
CA ILE A 161 5.55 1.95 4.83
C ILE A 161 4.36 1.11 5.28
N GLY A 162 3.14 1.57 5.01
CA GLY A 162 1.90 0.83 5.29
C GLY A 162 1.10 0.61 4.03
N VAL A 163 0.90 -0.64 3.63
CA VAL A 163 0.22 -0.94 2.37
C VAL A 163 -0.89 -1.97 2.50
N TRP A 164 -1.97 -1.75 1.75
CA TRP A 164 -3.02 -2.74 1.53
C TRP A 164 -2.87 -3.36 0.14
N ASP A 165 -2.82 -4.68 0.13
CA ASP A 165 -2.92 -5.57 -1.02
C ASP A 165 -2.22 -5.07 -2.29
N THR A 166 -0.92 -4.78 -2.18
CA THR A 166 -0.08 -4.38 -3.31
C THR A 166 -0.20 -5.38 -4.45
N VAL A 167 -0.60 -4.92 -5.64
CA VAL A 167 -0.68 -5.75 -6.85
C VAL A 167 0.51 -5.46 -7.77
N GLY A 168 1.26 -6.51 -8.10
CA GLY A 168 2.54 -6.39 -8.82
C GLY A 168 2.44 -6.34 -10.36
N ALA A 169 1.26 -6.61 -10.91
CA ALA A 169 1.06 -6.71 -12.35
C ALA A 169 0.36 -5.46 -12.90
N LEU A 170 0.74 -5.03 -14.12
CA LEU A 170 -0.25 -4.36 -14.97
C LEU A 170 -1.47 -5.29 -15.03
N GLY A 171 -2.59 -4.84 -14.49
CA GLY A 171 -3.88 -5.53 -14.48
C GLY A 171 -4.51 -5.71 -15.86
N LEU A 172 -3.69 -6.06 -16.87
CA LEU A 172 -4.15 -6.34 -18.21
C LEU A 172 -4.48 -7.83 -18.32
N PRO A 173 -5.71 -8.18 -18.72
CA PRO A 173 -6.08 -9.55 -19.12
C PRO A 173 -5.32 -10.07 -20.36
N TRP A 174 -4.31 -9.34 -20.86
CA TRP A 174 -3.63 -9.55 -22.13
C TRP A 174 -2.15 -9.89 -22.01
N SER A 175 -1.71 -10.52 -20.91
CA SER A 175 -0.33 -11.01 -20.75
C SER A 175 0.08 -12.08 -21.77
N GLY A 176 -0.88 -12.60 -22.54
CA GLY A 176 -0.68 -13.50 -23.69
C GLY A 176 -0.43 -12.79 -25.04
N ILE A 177 -0.61 -11.46 -25.17
CA ILE A 177 -0.39 -10.75 -26.44
C ILE A 177 1.11 -10.44 -26.63
N PRO A 178 1.73 -10.83 -27.77
CA PRO A 178 3.10 -10.45 -28.11
C PRO A 178 3.26 -8.92 -28.10
N GLY A 179 4.25 -8.39 -27.36
CA GLY A 179 4.47 -6.95 -27.19
C GLY A 179 4.05 -6.39 -25.83
N VAL A 180 2.92 -6.86 -25.27
CA VAL A 180 2.48 -6.49 -23.92
C VAL A 180 3.43 -7.05 -22.85
N ARG A 181 4.03 -8.24 -23.09
CA ARG A 181 5.06 -8.82 -22.20
C ARG A 181 6.30 -7.94 -22.03
N ARG A 182 6.76 -7.27 -23.10
CA ARG A 182 7.93 -6.38 -23.04
C ARG A 182 7.60 -5.10 -22.26
N LEU A 183 6.38 -4.58 -22.43
CA LEU A 183 5.86 -3.48 -21.63
C LEU A 183 5.76 -3.90 -20.15
N ASN A 184 5.19 -5.07 -19.87
CA ASN A 184 5.06 -5.62 -18.51
C ASN A 184 6.41 -5.81 -17.82
N ARG A 185 7.45 -6.28 -18.53
CA ARG A 185 8.82 -6.39 -17.98
C ARG A 185 9.46 -5.02 -17.68
N ARG A 186 9.06 -3.96 -18.38
CA ARG A 186 9.54 -2.59 -18.10
C ARG A 186 8.85 -1.97 -16.89
N TRP A 187 7.71 -2.50 -16.45
CA TRP A 187 6.84 -1.95 -15.40
C TRP A 187 6.55 -2.90 -14.23
N SER A 188 7.02 -4.15 -14.29
CA SER A 188 7.08 -5.04 -13.13
C SER A 188 7.86 -4.34 -12.02
N PHE A 189 7.56 -4.66 -10.76
CA PHE A 189 8.37 -4.22 -9.63
C PHE A 189 9.85 -4.33 -9.97
N HIS A 190 10.57 -3.21 -9.79
CA HIS A 190 12.02 -3.22 -9.97
C HIS A 190 12.71 -3.95 -8.83
N ASP A 191 12.03 -4.07 -7.70
CA ASP A 191 12.44 -4.92 -6.59
C ASP A 191 11.23 -5.28 -5.72
N THR A 192 10.94 -6.57 -5.52
CA THR A 192 10.05 -7.04 -4.44
C THR A 192 10.76 -7.00 -3.09
N ARG A 193 12.07 -6.76 -3.05
CA ARG A 193 12.82 -6.60 -1.81
C ARG A 193 12.54 -5.26 -1.15
N LEU A 194 12.38 -5.31 0.16
CA LEU A 194 12.30 -4.10 0.97
C LEU A 194 13.69 -3.42 1.03
N SER A 195 13.70 -2.09 1.05
CA SER A 195 14.95 -1.34 1.22
C SER A 195 15.43 -1.38 2.67
N GLY A 196 16.73 -1.57 2.92
CA GLY A 196 17.36 -1.38 4.24
C GLY A 196 17.11 0.01 4.85
N THR A 197 16.81 1.02 4.02
CA THR A 197 16.49 2.39 4.48
C THR A 197 15.07 2.55 5.03
N VAL A 198 14.24 1.49 5.03
CA VAL A 198 12.88 1.51 5.58
C VAL A 198 12.92 0.95 6.99
N GLN A 199 12.53 1.72 7.99
CA GLN A 199 12.61 1.27 9.38
C GLN A 199 11.48 0.29 9.74
N ALA A 200 10.26 0.57 9.27
CA ALA A 200 9.10 -0.28 9.51
C ALA A 200 8.24 -0.44 8.24
N ALA A 201 7.79 -1.67 7.97
CA ALA A 201 6.98 -2.01 6.81
C ALA A 201 5.84 -2.98 7.16
N PHE A 202 4.61 -2.59 6.84
CA PHE A 202 3.40 -3.32 7.15
C PHE A 202 2.58 -3.54 5.88
N HIS A 203 2.21 -4.79 5.59
CA HIS A 203 1.41 -5.14 4.42
C HIS A 203 0.20 -5.99 4.81
N ALA A 204 -1.00 -5.44 4.66
CA ALA A 204 -2.26 -6.19 4.76
C ALA A 204 -2.56 -6.87 3.42
N LEU A 205 -2.67 -8.19 3.38
CA LEU A 205 -2.84 -9.00 2.18
C LEU A 205 -4.20 -9.69 2.17
N SER A 206 -4.81 -9.85 1.00
CA SER A 206 -6.09 -10.56 0.84
C SER A 206 -5.89 -12.07 0.63
N ILE A 207 -6.57 -12.89 1.45
CA ILE A 207 -6.63 -14.35 1.31
C ILE A 207 -7.50 -14.76 0.11
N ASP A 208 -8.63 -14.07 -0.08
CA ASP A 208 -9.75 -14.55 -0.91
C ASP A 208 -9.83 -13.91 -2.31
N GLU A 209 -8.86 -13.08 -2.70
CA GLU A 209 -8.82 -12.50 -4.04
C GLU A 209 -8.37 -13.54 -5.10
N GLN A 210 -9.27 -13.80 -6.06
CA GLN A 210 -9.12 -14.89 -7.02
C GLN A 210 -8.76 -14.46 -8.45
N ARG A 211 -8.63 -13.15 -8.73
CA ARG A 211 -8.26 -12.65 -10.06
C ARG A 211 -6.75 -12.70 -10.22
N LYS A 212 -6.26 -13.54 -11.14
CA LYS A 212 -4.83 -13.66 -11.45
C LYS A 212 -4.08 -12.33 -11.69
N PRO A 213 -4.65 -11.31 -12.37
CA PRO A 213 -3.99 -10.01 -12.53
C PRO A 213 -3.82 -9.22 -11.22
N TYR A 214 -4.48 -9.63 -10.14
CA TYR A 214 -4.37 -9.09 -8.80
C TYR A 214 -3.47 -10.00 -7.93
N ALA A 215 -2.53 -10.74 -8.52
CA ALA A 215 -1.54 -11.46 -7.73
C ALA A 215 -0.77 -10.48 -6.81
N PRO A 216 -0.63 -10.82 -5.51
CA PRO A 216 -0.02 -9.92 -4.55
C PRO A 216 1.48 -9.82 -4.80
N ALA A 217 2.03 -8.62 -4.65
CA ALA A 217 3.46 -8.38 -4.60
C ALA A 217 3.92 -8.46 -3.15
N VAL A 218 4.03 -9.67 -2.60
CA VAL A 218 4.57 -9.90 -1.25
C VAL A 218 6.03 -9.43 -1.22
N TRP A 219 6.48 -8.81 -0.13
CA TRP A 219 7.88 -8.47 0.07
C TRP A 219 8.70 -9.74 0.29
N GLU A 220 9.84 -9.80 -0.39
CA GLU A 220 10.88 -10.80 -0.15
C GLU A 220 11.95 -10.17 0.76
N LEU A 221 12.38 -10.91 1.78
CA LEU A 221 13.35 -10.46 2.78
C LEU A 221 14.51 -11.47 2.86
N PRO A 222 15.36 -11.58 1.83
CA PRO A 222 16.48 -12.53 1.83
C PRO A 222 17.53 -12.21 2.90
N ASP A 223 17.70 -10.93 3.26
CA ASP A 223 18.64 -10.45 4.28
C ASP A 223 18.02 -9.27 5.05
N PRO A 224 17.08 -9.49 5.98
CA PRO A 224 16.54 -8.39 6.77
C PRO A 224 17.66 -7.81 7.65
N GLU A 225 17.86 -6.50 7.61
CA GLU A 225 18.72 -5.86 8.61
C GLU A 225 18.06 -6.04 9.99
N ASP A 226 18.83 -6.43 11.01
CA ASP A 226 18.31 -6.84 12.34
C ASP A 226 17.39 -5.79 12.99
N ALA A 227 17.51 -4.51 12.61
CA ALA A 227 16.72 -3.41 13.14
C ALA A 227 15.41 -3.12 12.38
N GLN A 228 15.16 -3.75 11.23
CA GLN A 228 13.94 -3.49 10.43
C GLN A 228 12.74 -4.28 10.97
N ILE A 229 11.62 -3.58 11.15
CA ILE A 229 10.33 -4.20 11.50
C ILE A 229 9.57 -4.46 10.21
N VAL A 230 9.19 -5.71 9.97
CA VAL A 230 8.39 -6.08 8.79
C VAL A 230 7.33 -7.08 9.20
N GLU A 231 6.07 -6.78 8.85
CA GLU A 231 4.93 -7.66 9.05
C GLU A 231 4.06 -7.71 7.80
N GLN A 232 3.78 -8.92 7.32
CA GLN A 232 2.91 -9.16 6.17
C GLN A 232 1.76 -10.07 6.61
N VAL A 233 0.60 -9.46 6.90
CA VAL A 233 -0.52 -10.15 7.52
C VAL A 233 -1.60 -10.42 6.48
N TRP A 234 -2.02 -11.67 6.37
CA TRP A 234 -3.08 -12.14 5.51
C TRP A 234 -4.44 -12.06 6.21
N PHE A 235 -5.41 -11.38 5.58
CA PHE A 235 -6.74 -11.13 6.08
C PHE A 235 -7.82 -11.77 5.20
N ALA A 236 -8.93 -12.17 5.83
CA ALA A 236 -10.11 -12.65 5.13
C ALA A 236 -10.74 -11.53 4.28
N GLY A 237 -11.26 -11.90 3.11
CA GLY A 237 -11.87 -10.99 2.14
C GLY A 237 -11.06 -10.84 0.86
N ASP A 238 -11.74 -10.45 -0.22
CA ASP A 238 -11.12 -10.08 -1.49
C ASP A 238 -10.34 -8.74 -1.42
N HIS A 239 -9.77 -8.30 -2.53
CA HIS A 239 -8.94 -7.09 -2.63
C HIS A 239 -9.60 -5.84 -2.03
N SER A 240 -10.91 -5.65 -2.25
CA SER A 240 -11.66 -4.49 -1.75
C SER A 240 -12.13 -4.69 -0.31
N LYS A 241 -12.30 -5.95 0.13
CA LYS A 241 -12.54 -6.26 1.55
C LYS A 241 -11.31 -6.10 2.43
N VAL A 242 -10.11 -6.01 1.86
CA VAL A 242 -8.89 -5.60 2.57
C VAL A 242 -8.61 -4.11 2.41
N GLY A 243 -8.78 -3.55 1.21
CA GLY A 243 -8.44 -2.13 0.97
C GLY A 243 -9.55 -1.11 1.23
N GLY A 244 -10.78 -1.55 1.43
CA GLY A 244 -11.97 -0.69 1.47
C GLY A 244 -12.46 -0.29 0.08
N GLY A 245 -13.29 0.76 0.02
CA GLY A 245 -13.86 1.23 -1.24
C GLY A 245 -15.19 0.57 -1.64
N VAL A 246 -15.86 -0.10 -0.71
CA VAL A 246 -17.13 -0.82 -0.92
C VAL A 246 -18.09 -0.61 0.25
N LEU A 247 -19.39 -0.83 0.02
CA LEU A 247 -20.45 -0.67 1.04
C LEU A 247 -20.28 -1.62 2.23
N ALA A 248 -20.05 -2.90 1.95
CA ALA A 248 -19.80 -3.88 3.00
C ALA A 248 -18.32 -3.81 3.43
N HIS A 249 -18.04 -2.89 4.36
CA HIS A 249 -16.69 -2.50 4.79
C HIS A 249 -16.22 -3.17 6.10
N GLY A 250 -17.01 -4.06 6.71
CA GLY A 250 -16.69 -4.65 8.02
C GLY A 250 -15.35 -5.41 8.06
N LEU A 251 -15.03 -6.17 7.02
CA LEU A 251 -13.71 -6.81 6.91
C LEU A 251 -12.58 -5.79 6.66
N SER A 252 -12.82 -4.76 5.84
CA SER A 252 -11.79 -3.77 5.54
C SER A 252 -11.46 -2.91 6.76
N ASP A 253 -12.43 -2.70 7.64
CA ASP A 253 -12.23 -1.93 8.86
C ASP A 253 -11.36 -2.66 9.89
N ILE A 254 -11.33 -4.01 9.89
CA ILE A 254 -10.37 -4.78 10.69
C ILE A 254 -8.94 -4.45 10.24
N THR A 255 -8.70 -4.50 8.93
CA THR A 255 -7.37 -4.21 8.37
C THR A 255 -7.00 -2.72 8.50
N LEU A 256 -7.98 -1.83 8.54
CA LEU A 256 -7.79 -0.41 8.80
C LEU A 256 -7.36 -0.20 10.24
N ARG A 257 -8.05 -0.84 11.19
CA ARG A 257 -7.70 -0.77 12.61
C ARG A 257 -6.28 -1.25 12.84
N TRP A 258 -5.95 -2.41 12.29
CA TRP A 258 -4.59 -2.95 12.34
C TRP A 258 -3.54 -1.95 11.85
N MET A 259 -3.73 -1.38 10.65
CA MET A 259 -2.79 -0.39 10.12
C MET A 259 -2.75 0.90 10.95
N ALA A 260 -3.90 1.34 11.48
CA ALA A 260 -4.03 2.51 12.33
C ALA A 260 -3.20 2.35 13.61
N ASP A 261 -3.27 1.18 14.25
CA ASP A 261 -2.47 0.88 15.43
C ASP A 261 -0.97 0.94 15.10
N ARG A 262 -0.55 0.40 13.95
CA ARG A 262 0.87 0.45 13.52
C ARG A 262 1.37 1.83 13.20
N VAL A 263 0.58 2.70 12.59
CA VAL A 263 1.03 4.08 12.37
C VAL A 263 1.18 4.84 13.68
N VAL A 264 0.32 4.58 14.67
CA VAL A 264 0.39 5.18 16.01
C VAL A 264 1.63 4.71 16.76
N GLU A 265 1.88 3.40 16.77
CA GLU A 265 3.10 2.81 17.35
C GLU A 265 4.39 3.38 16.76
N HIS A 266 4.34 3.87 15.52
CA HIS A 266 5.51 4.39 14.81
C HIS A 266 5.63 5.92 14.82
N GLY A 267 4.74 6.62 15.52
CA GLY A 267 4.87 8.04 15.84
C GLY A 267 3.84 8.98 15.18
N LEU A 268 2.87 8.45 14.42
CA LEU A 268 1.76 9.29 13.93
C LEU A 268 0.66 9.43 14.99
N THR A 269 0.14 10.63 15.16
CA THR A 269 -1.04 10.87 15.99
C THR A 269 -2.29 10.93 15.11
N LEU A 270 -3.33 10.21 15.51
CA LEU A 270 -4.66 10.29 14.90
C LEU A 270 -5.56 11.27 15.67
N ARG A 271 -6.59 11.78 15.02
CA ARG A 271 -7.60 12.64 15.63
C ARG A 271 -8.33 11.87 16.74
N PRO A 272 -8.66 12.52 17.87
CA PRO A 272 -9.37 11.86 18.97
C PRO A 272 -10.64 11.15 18.49
N GLY A 273 -10.87 9.93 18.99
CA GLY A 273 -12.03 9.10 18.62
C GLY A 273 -11.95 8.40 17.26
N SER A 274 -10.87 8.60 16.48
CA SER A 274 -10.69 7.88 15.21
C SER A 274 -10.64 6.36 15.45
N PHE A 275 -11.48 5.62 14.73
CA PHE A 275 -11.53 4.16 14.75
C PHE A 275 -11.79 3.53 16.14
N ALA A 276 -12.48 4.26 17.01
CA ALA A 276 -13.01 3.73 18.27
C ALA A 276 -14.32 2.95 18.03
N VAL A 277 -14.60 1.96 18.90
CA VAL A 277 -15.81 1.12 18.85
C VAL A 277 -16.46 1.14 20.23
N GLY A 278 -17.79 1.04 20.29
CA GLY A 278 -18.53 0.94 21.55
C GLY A 278 -18.57 2.26 22.33
N ASP A 279 -18.48 2.18 23.66
CA ASP A 279 -18.59 3.35 24.56
C ASP A 279 -17.44 4.36 24.37
N ASP A 280 -16.35 3.95 23.75
CA ASP A 280 -15.20 4.79 23.40
C ASP A 280 -15.39 5.55 22.08
N ALA A 281 -16.45 5.26 21.32
CA ALA A 281 -16.78 5.98 20.10
C ALA A 281 -17.24 7.40 20.45
N VAL A 282 -16.38 8.39 20.18
CA VAL A 282 -16.74 9.80 20.33
C VAL A 282 -17.76 10.13 19.25
N ALA A 283 -19.00 10.46 19.64
CA ALA A 283 -19.98 11.07 18.75
C ALA A 283 -19.49 12.48 18.36
N GLY A 284 -18.60 12.55 17.38
CA GLY A 284 -18.11 13.79 16.81
C GLY A 284 -19.04 14.28 15.70
N ASP A 285 -19.27 15.58 15.63
CA ASP A 285 -20.11 16.27 14.62
C ASP A 285 -19.60 16.14 13.15
N ASP A 286 -18.62 15.29 12.89
CA ASP A 286 -17.86 15.17 11.62
C ASP A 286 -17.85 13.70 11.14
N GLU A 287 -19.02 13.04 11.13
CA GLU A 287 -19.25 11.67 10.62
C GLU A 287 -18.93 11.56 9.10
N LEU A 288 -17.66 11.60 8.74
CA LEU A 288 -17.20 11.40 7.37
C LEU A 288 -16.57 10.03 7.13
N VAL A 289 -16.28 9.27 8.20
CA VAL A 289 -15.56 7.99 8.08
C VAL A 289 -16.37 6.85 8.70
N PRO A 290 -17.14 6.09 7.91
CA PRO A 290 -17.79 4.87 8.38
C PRO A 290 -16.75 3.89 8.95
N PHE A 291 -16.99 3.39 10.17
CA PHE A 291 -16.12 2.41 10.82
C PHE A 291 -16.95 1.44 11.67
N ALA A 292 -16.97 0.17 11.27
CA ALA A 292 -17.70 -0.90 11.94
C ALA A 292 -17.02 -2.25 11.63
N PRO A 293 -15.88 -2.57 12.28
CA PRO A 293 -15.17 -3.83 12.03
C PRO A 293 -16.06 -5.03 12.36
N ASP A 294 -16.14 -5.98 11.43
CA ASP A 294 -16.94 -7.20 11.55
C ASP A 294 -16.23 -8.40 10.90
N PRO A 295 -15.70 -9.36 11.69
CA PRO A 295 -14.99 -10.53 11.15
C PRO A 295 -15.92 -11.51 10.43
N ARG A 296 -17.24 -11.38 10.63
CA ARG A 296 -18.27 -12.18 9.95
C ARG A 296 -18.79 -11.49 8.69
N GLY A 297 -18.28 -10.30 8.37
CA GLY A 297 -18.67 -9.54 7.18
C GLY A 297 -18.47 -10.30 5.87
N GLU A 298 -19.06 -9.78 4.79
CA GLU A 298 -19.01 -10.43 3.48
C GLU A 298 -17.59 -10.49 2.91
N VAL A 299 -17.10 -11.70 2.60
CA VAL A 299 -15.78 -11.97 1.98
C VAL A 299 -15.66 -11.37 0.56
N GLY A 300 -16.79 -11.18 -0.13
CA GLY A 300 -16.84 -10.67 -1.50
C GLY A 300 -16.46 -11.73 -2.55
N ASP A 301 -16.93 -11.51 -3.78
CA ASP A 301 -16.43 -12.20 -4.97
C ASP A 301 -16.20 -11.18 -6.08
N ALA A 302 -14.95 -10.74 -6.21
CA ALA A 302 -14.56 -9.78 -7.20
C ALA A 302 -14.53 -10.34 -8.65
N ARG A 303 -14.80 -11.64 -8.86
CA ARG A 303 -14.86 -12.24 -10.20
C ARG A 303 -16.22 -11.95 -10.85
N THR A 304 -16.28 -10.81 -11.52
CA THR A 304 -17.42 -10.41 -12.36
C THR A 304 -17.05 -10.46 -13.86
N GLY A 305 -18.07 -10.57 -14.73
CA GLY A 305 -17.90 -10.55 -16.19
C GLY A 305 -16.89 -11.58 -16.71
N LEU A 306 -15.89 -11.11 -17.47
CA LEU A 306 -14.85 -11.93 -18.10
C LEU A 306 -14.00 -12.72 -17.07
N PHE A 307 -13.87 -12.25 -15.83
CA PHE A 307 -13.13 -12.97 -14.78
C PHE A 307 -13.82 -14.26 -14.31
N ARG A 308 -15.13 -14.42 -14.58
CA ARG A 308 -15.82 -15.71 -14.35
C ARG A 308 -15.45 -16.77 -15.37
N LEU A 309 -14.96 -16.37 -16.54
CA LEU A 309 -14.55 -17.29 -17.62
C LEU A 309 -13.16 -17.88 -17.42
N TRP A 310 -12.33 -17.31 -16.53
CA TRP A 310 -11.03 -17.87 -16.17
C TRP A 310 -11.07 -18.59 -14.83
N PRO A 311 -10.27 -19.66 -14.65
CA PRO A 311 -10.18 -20.35 -13.37
C PRO A 311 -9.80 -19.41 -12.22
N PRO A 312 -10.32 -19.64 -10.99
CA PRO A 312 -9.89 -18.90 -9.81
C PRO A 312 -8.39 -19.08 -9.58
N HIS A 313 -7.70 -17.99 -9.27
CA HIS A 313 -6.32 -18.01 -8.83
C HIS A 313 -6.27 -18.09 -7.31
N VAL A 314 -5.68 -19.15 -6.76
CA VAL A 314 -5.43 -19.25 -5.32
C VAL A 314 -4.08 -18.60 -5.02
N ARG A 315 -4.07 -17.67 -4.07
CA ARG A 315 -2.86 -16.97 -3.65
C ARG A 315 -2.05 -17.85 -2.69
N PRO A 316 -0.75 -18.06 -2.92
CA PRO A 316 0.09 -18.78 -1.99
C PRO A 316 0.37 -17.90 -0.75
N LEU A 317 0.18 -18.46 0.44
CA LEU A 317 0.53 -17.85 1.72
C LEU A 317 1.88 -18.43 2.19
N GLY A 318 2.75 -17.61 2.77
CA GLY A 318 4.04 -18.06 3.31
C GLY A 318 5.09 -18.40 2.25
N ALA A 319 4.90 -17.96 1.01
CA ALA A 319 5.76 -18.32 -0.11
C ALA A 319 6.93 -17.34 -0.33
N ALA A 320 6.91 -16.17 0.30
CA ALA A 320 7.98 -15.20 0.15
C ALA A 320 9.18 -15.60 1.03
N GLU A 321 10.37 -15.64 0.43
CA GLU A 321 11.61 -15.94 1.12
C GLU A 321 11.85 -14.92 2.25
N GLY A 322 11.96 -15.41 3.49
CA GLY A 322 12.10 -14.59 4.69
C GLY A 322 10.88 -13.70 5.01
N GLY A 323 9.74 -13.89 4.34
CA GLY A 323 8.66 -12.92 4.20
C GLY A 323 7.93 -12.47 5.48
N ARG A 324 8.30 -12.93 6.69
CA ARG A 324 7.63 -12.57 7.96
C ARG A 324 6.10 -12.52 7.81
N GLU A 325 5.57 -13.53 7.12
CA GLU A 325 4.16 -13.64 6.77
C GLU A 325 3.41 -14.33 7.90
N SER A 326 2.20 -13.84 8.21
CA SER A 326 1.29 -14.44 9.18
C SER A 326 -0.15 -14.29 8.73
N VAL A 327 -1.08 -15.01 9.36
CA VAL A 327 -2.52 -14.84 9.14
C VAL A 327 -3.15 -14.11 10.31
N ALA A 328 -4.13 -13.24 10.07
CA ALA A 328 -4.86 -12.56 11.13
C ALA A 328 -5.70 -13.56 11.95
N ALA A 329 -5.71 -13.41 13.28
CA ALA A 329 -6.53 -14.22 14.18
C ALA A 329 -8.01 -14.21 13.78
N THR A 330 -8.54 -13.06 13.36
CA THR A 330 -9.90 -12.92 12.83
C THR A 330 -10.21 -13.83 11.63
N ALA A 331 -9.24 -14.14 10.76
CA ALA A 331 -9.42 -15.09 9.66
C ALA A 331 -9.45 -16.55 10.15
N VAL A 332 -8.64 -16.86 11.18
CA VAL A 332 -8.61 -18.18 11.83
C VAL A 332 -9.92 -18.43 12.58
N ASP A 333 -10.40 -17.44 13.33
CA ASP A 333 -11.68 -17.51 14.02
C ASP A 333 -12.83 -17.72 13.02
N ARG A 334 -12.79 -16.99 11.90
CA ARG A 334 -13.78 -17.18 10.83
C ARG A 334 -13.77 -18.61 10.29
N LEU A 335 -12.59 -19.17 9.98
CA LEU A 335 -12.44 -20.56 9.53
C LEU A 335 -13.06 -21.55 10.53
N ALA A 336 -12.89 -21.31 11.83
CA ALA A 336 -13.44 -22.16 12.88
C ALA A 336 -14.97 -22.06 12.99
N VAL A 337 -15.56 -20.86 12.87
CA VAL A 337 -16.99 -20.63 13.17
C VAL A 337 -17.90 -20.65 11.94
N ASP A 338 -17.40 -20.40 10.73
CA ASP A 338 -18.17 -20.37 9.48
C ASP A 338 -17.84 -21.61 8.63
N PRO A 339 -18.70 -22.64 8.60
CA PRO A 339 -18.47 -23.85 7.81
C PRO A 339 -18.37 -23.61 6.29
N ALA A 340 -18.88 -22.49 5.79
CA ALA A 340 -18.81 -22.14 4.37
C ALA A 340 -17.49 -21.48 3.97
N TYR A 341 -16.74 -20.94 4.95
CA TYR A 341 -15.44 -20.33 4.70
C TYR A 341 -14.34 -21.39 4.79
N ARG A 342 -13.98 -21.99 3.64
CA ARG A 342 -12.94 -23.04 3.54
C ARG A 342 -11.89 -22.71 2.45
N PRO A 343 -11.13 -21.61 2.59
CA PRO A 343 -10.06 -21.28 1.66
C PRO A 343 -8.87 -22.23 1.84
N ARG A 344 -8.60 -23.07 0.83
CA ARG A 344 -7.55 -24.11 0.87
C ARG A 344 -6.14 -23.59 1.15
N ASN A 345 -5.84 -22.36 0.74
CA ASN A 345 -4.55 -21.73 1.02
C ASN A 345 -4.38 -21.36 2.50
N LEU A 346 -5.45 -20.96 3.19
CA LEU A 346 -5.41 -20.72 4.62
C LEU A 346 -5.30 -22.03 5.40
N GLU A 347 -6.10 -23.04 5.04
CA GLU A 347 -6.05 -24.36 5.66
C GLU A 347 -4.64 -24.96 5.56
N GLY A 348 -4.07 -24.97 4.34
CA GLY A 348 -2.71 -25.46 4.12
C GLY A 348 -1.64 -24.68 4.90
N PHE A 349 -1.73 -23.34 4.94
CA PHE A 349 -0.78 -22.52 5.70
C PHE A 349 -0.82 -22.82 7.20
N LEU A 350 -2.02 -23.03 7.77
CA LEU A 350 -2.18 -23.40 9.18
C LEU A 350 -1.73 -24.83 9.47
N GLU A 351 -2.02 -25.78 8.58
CA GLU A 351 -1.55 -27.17 8.67
C GLU A 351 -0.01 -27.25 8.67
N ASP A 352 0.65 -26.39 7.89
CA ASP A 352 2.11 -26.25 7.83
C ASP A 352 2.69 -25.49 9.05
N GLY A 353 1.87 -25.09 10.02
CA GLY A 353 2.30 -24.39 11.23
C GLY A 353 2.60 -22.90 11.03
N GLY A 354 2.01 -22.28 10.01
CA GLY A 354 2.16 -20.85 9.72
C GLY A 354 1.73 -19.97 10.91
N PRO A 355 2.45 -18.87 11.18
CA PRO A 355 2.19 -18.03 12.35
C PRO A 355 0.86 -17.26 12.23
N VAL A 356 0.26 -16.98 13.39
CA VAL A 356 -0.97 -16.20 13.53
C VAL A 356 -0.64 -14.89 14.24
N SER A 357 -1.06 -13.77 13.67
CA SER A 357 -0.98 -12.45 14.30
C SER A 357 -2.25 -12.15 15.08
N ASP A 358 -2.07 -11.69 16.31
CA ASP A 358 -3.16 -11.19 17.16
C ASP A 358 -3.59 -9.82 16.63
N VAL A 359 -4.72 -9.80 15.92
CA VAL A 359 -5.28 -8.65 15.17
C VAL A 359 -6.78 -8.64 15.28
#